data_AF-A0A4R0QW29-F1
#
_entry.id   AF-A0A4R0QW29-F1
#
_cell.length_a   1.000
_cell.length_b   1.000
_cell.length_c   1.000
_cell.angle_alpha   90.00
_cell.angle_beta   90.00
_cell.angle_gamma   90.00
#
_symmetry.space_group_name_H-M   'P 1'
#
loop_
_entity.id
_entity.type
_entity.pdbx_description
1 polymer ?
#
loop_
_entity_poly.entity_id
_entity_poly.type
_entity_poly.pdbx_seq_one_letter_code
_entity_poly.pdbx_strand_id
1 'polypeptide(L)' 'MKKHEIAAMNEKELVERITELEDRLADINFYKVIEQPQNPMVFRNSRREIARMKTRLHQLQAAAPQQG' A
#
# COMPACT_ATOMS: atom_id res chain seq x y z
N MET A 1 -4.39 -8.37 0.91
CA MET A 1 -4.77 -8.48 2.34
C MET A 1 -6.26 -8.46 2.59
N LYS A 2 -6.67 -9.17 3.64
CA LYS A 2 -7.97 -9.09 4.31
C LYS A 2 -8.03 -7.84 5.21
N LYS A 3 -9.25 -7.37 5.49
CA LYS A 3 -9.47 -6.13 6.26
C LYS A 3 -8.87 -6.18 7.68
N HIS A 4 -8.94 -7.34 8.33
CA HIS A 4 -8.42 -7.50 9.70
C HIS A 4 -6.90 -7.42 9.78
N GLU A 5 -6.18 -7.88 8.74
CA GLU A 5 -4.72 -7.82 8.70
C GLU A 5 -4.26 -6.37 8.71
N ILE A 6 -4.85 -5.52 7.85
CA ILE A 6 -4.55 -4.09 7.79
C ILE A 6 -4.93 -3.39 9.11
N ALA A 7 -6.01 -3.81 9.76
CA ALA A 7 -6.45 -3.21 11.02
C ALA A 7 -5.52 -3.51 12.20
N ALA A 8 -4.87 -4.68 12.18
CA ALA A 8 -3.94 -5.14 13.20
C ALA A 8 -2.54 -4.53 13.09
N MET A 9 -2.17 -3.99 11.91
CA MET A 9 -0.87 -3.35 11.71
C MET A 9 -0.74 -2.04 12.48
N ASN A 10 0.45 -1.81 13.03
CA ASN A 10 0.83 -0.54 13.62
C ASN A 10 1.30 0.46 12.54
N GLU A 11 1.51 1.73 12.92
CA GLU A 11 1.89 2.80 11.99
C GLU A 11 3.17 2.48 11.22
N LYS A 12 4.22 1.98 11.90
CA LYS A 12 5.49 1.64 11.26
C LYS A 12 5.32 0.51 10.24
N GLU A 13 4.60 -0.54 10.60
CA GLU A 13 4.31 -1.67 9.71
C GLU A 13 3.51 -1.23 8.48
N LEU A 14 2.53 -0.32 8.66
CA LEU A 14 1.77 0.24 7.54
C LEU A 14 2.66 1.03 6.59
N VAL A 15 3.56 1.86 7.12
CA VAL A 15 4.50 2.66 6.30
C VAL A 15 5.47 1.77 5.54
N GLU A 16 6.09 0.80 6.20
CA GLU A 16 7.01 -0.16 5.57
C GLU A 16 6.29 -0.92 4.45
N ARG A 17 5.08 -1.43 4.73
CA ARG A 17 4.31 -2.21 3.76
C ARG A 17 3.78 -1.39 2.58
N ILE A 18 3.42 -0.13 2.82
CA ILE A 18 3.07 0.81 1.74
C ILE A 18 4.28 0.99 0.81
N THR A 19 5.46 1.23 1.39
CA THR A 19 6.69 1.46 0.63
C THR A 19 7.05 0.24 -0.23
N GLU A 20 7.03 -0.97 0.35
CA GLU A 20 7.27 -2.22 -0.39
C GLU A 20 6.34 -2.39 -1.61
N LEU A 21 5.06 -2.05 -1.44
CA LEU A 21 4.08 -2.18 -2.53
C LEU A 21 4.23 -1.07 -3.58
N GLU A 22 4.66 0.12 -3.18
CA GLU A 22 4.96 1.23 -4.10
C GLU A 22 6.19 0.91 -4.94
N ASP A 23 7.26 0.39 -4.34
CA ASP A 23 8.46 -0.07 -5.05
C ASP A 23 8.12 -1.18 -6.04
N ARG A 24 7.36 -2.18 -5.60
CA ARG A 24 6.89 -3.25 -6.49
C ARG A 24 6.02 -2.71 -7.64
N LEU A 25 5.21 -1.68 -7.40
CA LEU A 25 4.43 -1.04 -8.45
C LEU A 25 5.33 -0.29 -9.44
N ALA A 26 6.38 0.36 -8.96
CA ALA A 26 7.37 1.01 -9.80
C ALA A 26 8.08 -0.02 -10.69
N ASP A 27 8.50 -1.15 -10.12
CA ASP A 27 9.10 -2.27 -10.86
C ASP A 27 8.15 -2.81 -11.93
N ILE A 28 6.89 -3.11 -11.56
CA ILE A 28 5.89 -3.62 -12.53
C ILE A 28 5.67 -2.60 -13.66
N ASN A 29 5.62 -1.30 -13.35
CA ASN A 29 5.48 -0.26 -14.37
C ASN A 29 6.71 -0.21 -15.29
N PHE A 30 7.91 -0.37 -14.75
CA PHE A 30 9.15 -0.40 -15.51
C PHE A 30 9.22 -1.63 -16.42
N TYR A 31 9.00 -2.83 -15.87
CA TYR A 31 9.01 -4.08 -16.64
C TYR A 31 7.88 -4.15 -17.67
N LYS A 32 6.70 -3.56 -17.41
CA LYS A 32 5.61 -3.48 -18.40
C LYS A 32 6.06 -2.83 -19.72
N VAL A 33 7.06 -1.96 -19.69
CA VAL A 33 7.59 -1.30 -20.91
C VAL A 33 8.49 -2.24 -21.72
N ILE A 34 9.11 -3.23 -21.08
CA ILE A 34 10.17 -4.08 -21.66
C ILE A 34 9.67 -5.52 -21.90
N GLU A 35 8.72 -6.01 -21.11
CA GLU A 35 8.24 -7.39 -21.10
C GLU A 35 6.81 -7.55 -21.64
N GLN A 36 6.39 -8.82 -21.77
CA GLN A 36 5.03 -9.25 -22.10
C GLN A 36 3.97 -8.54 -21.23
N PRO A 37 2.71 -8.44 -21.70
CA PRO A 37 1.65 -7.76 -20.97
C PRO A 37 1.47 -8.35 -19.56
N GLN A 38 1.89 -7.58 -18.55
CA GLN A 38 1.66 -7.94 -17.15
C GLN A 38 0.16 -7.97 -16.84
N ASN A 39 -0.27 -8.91 -16.00
CA ASN A 39 -1.68 -9.04 -15.65
C ASN A 39 -2.18 -7.73 -15.00
N PRO A 40 -3.12 -7.00 -15.63
CA PRO A 40 -3.58 -5.69 -15.15
C PRO A 40 -4.26 -5.78 -13.78
N MET A 41 -4.73 -6.96 -13.39
CA MET A 41 -5.34 -7.19 -12.09
C MET A 41 -4.32 -7.07 -10.95
N VAL A 42 -3.05 -7.40 -11.18
CA VAL A 42 -1.98 -7.23 -10.19
C VAL A 42 -1.82 -5.74 -9.85
N PHE A 43 -1.74 -4.88 -10.87
CA PHE A 43 -1.63 -3.43 -10.69
C PHE A 43 -2.82 -2.84 -9.94
N ARG A 44 -4.05 -3.22 -10.34
CA ARG A 44 -5.28 -2.75 -9.69
C ARG A 44 -5.37 -3.20 -8.23
N ASN A 45 -4.99 -4.44 -7.94
CA ASN A 45 -5.02 -4.99 -6.60
C ASN A 45 -3.98 -4.30 -5.70
N SER A 46 -2.75 -4.10 -6.17
CA SER A 46 -1.70 -3.40 -5.42
C SER A 46 -2.11 -1.96 -5.10
N ARG A 47 -2.65 -1.22 -6.07
CA ARG A 47 -3.16 0.15 -5.82
C ARG A 47 -4.28 0.19 -4.79
N ARG A 48 -5.22 -0.76 -4.86
CA ARG A 48 -6.30 -0.89 -3.86
C ARG A 48 -5.74 -1.24 -2.48
N GLU A 49 -4.71 -2.06 -2.39
CA GLU A 49 -4.05 -2.41 -1.13
C GLU A 49 -3.41 -1.18 -0.48
N ILE A 50 -2.59 -0.45 -1.25
CA ILE A 50 -1.94 0.79 -0.80
C ILE A 50 -2.97 1.81 -0.33
N ALA A 51 -4.06 2.01 -1.09
CA ALA A 51 -5.11 2.95 -0.70
C ALA A 51 -5.72 2.60 0.65
N ARG A 52 -6.04 1.32 0.90
CA ARG A 52 -6.59 0.87 2.18
C ARG A 52 -5.62 1.07 3.34
N MET A 53 -4.33 0.80 3.14
CA MET A 53 -3.30 1.00 4.16
C MET A 53 -3.08 2.49 4.45
N LYS A 54 -3.04 3.34 3.42
CA LYS A 54 -2.97 4.80 3.59
C LYS A 54 -4.19 5.34 4.35
N THR A 55 -5.39 4.84 4.08
CA THR A 55 -6.59 5.20 4.86
C THR A 55 -6.45 4.81 6.33
N ARG A 56 -5.95 3.61 6.63
CA ARG A 56 -5.73 3.17 8.01
C ARG A 56 -4.66 4.01 8.72
N LEU A 57 -3.56 4.29 8.04
CA LEU A 57 -2.48 5.15 8.55
C LEU A 57 -3.02 6.54 8.90
N HIS A 58 -3.79 7.15 7.99
CA HIS A 58 -4.43 8.44 8.25
C HIS A 58 -5.38 8.40 9.46
N GLN A 59 -6.15 7.33 9.63
CA GLN A 59 -7.02 7.16 10.80
C GLN A 59 -6.22 7.05 12.11
N LEU A 60 -5.06 6.37 12.11
CA LEU A 60 -4.19 6.29 13.28
C LEU A 60 -3.59 7.66 13.62
N GLN A 61 -3.12 8.39 12.60
CA GLN A 61 -2.56 9.73 12.77
C GLN A 61 -3.60 10.76 13.22
N ALA A 62 -4.84 10.69 12.72
CA ALA A 62 -5.92 11.56 13.16
C ALA A 62 -6.43 11.22 14.57
N ALA A 63 -6.27 9.97 15.01
CA ALA A 63 -6.61 9.54 16.36
C ALA A 63 -5.50 9.82 17.38
N ALA A 64 -4.25 9.94 16.93
CA ALA A 64 -3.16 10.46 17.73
C ALA A 64 -3.39 11.98 17.89
N PRO A 65 -3.67 12.51 19.09
CA PRO A 65 -3.76 13.95 19.28
C PRO A 65 -2.42 14.54 18.82
N GLN A 66 -2.48 15.44 17.83
CA GLN A 66 -1.34 16.24 17.41
C GLN A 66 -0.74 16.87 18.67
N GLN A 67 0.38 16.33 19.15
CA GLN A 67 1.22 17.01 20.12
C GLN A 67 1.75 18.23 19.36
N GLY A 68 1.31 19.41 19.81
CA GLY A 68 1.46 20.69 19.11
C GLY A 68 2.89 21.18 18.96
#